data_AF-A0A2T0KTJ0-F1
#
_entry.id   AF-A0A2T0KTJ0-F1
#
_cell.length_a   1.000
_cell.length_b   1.000
_cell.length_c   1.000
_cell.angle_alpha   90.00
_cell.angle_beta   90.00
_cell.angle_gamma   90.00
#
_symmetry.space_group_name_H-M   'P 1'
#
loop_
_entity.id
_entity.type
_entity.pdbx_description
1 polymer ?
#
loop_
_entity_poly.entity_id
_entity_poly.type
_entity_poly.pdbx_seq_one_letter_code
_entity_poly.pdbx_strand_id
1 'polypeptide(L)'
;MARWVGKCEELCRLLTEALRHYTMSAAKLHAHDTPIPVLAPGNKKTKTGRLWVYVHDDRRSGSSVPAAVWFAYSPDRKGVHPQTHLAGFEGVLQADGYAGFKEPIESGKVRLACCWDHARRYVFNVHETAPSETTKQWLDMIGDPYEIEAAIRGKPPDERRRVRQERSNPLLGVLDMSTKEKLARLWPKAPVVEAINYSLNRWDGLTLFCDDGRVEISNVLAENALRCVALGRRNFMFAGSDSGGVPARRLFRQRPWPGMQQHAAGPRAWSTGSSEWNCSCSACLVASGTDRERSTRSSGVSGVS
;
A
#
# COMPACT_ATOMS: atom_id res chain seq x y z
N MET A 1 25.61 12.08 11.37
CA MET A 1 24.88 11.98 10.07
C MET A 1 23.42 12.44 10.14
N ALA A 2 22.65 12.12 11.19
CA ALA A 2 21.23 12.52 11.31
C ALA A 2 20.98 14.03 11.12
N ARG A 3 21.84 14.90 11.65
CA ARG A 3 21.78 16.36 11.47
C ARG A 3 21.90 16.81 10.01
N TRP A 4 22.69 16.11 9.19
CA TRP A 4 22.82 16.40 7.76
C TRP A 4 21.61 15.91 6.97
N VAL A 5 21.06 14.74 7.34
CA VAL A 5 19.81 14.24 6.74
C VAL A 5 18.65 15.20 7.03
N GLY A 6 18.52 15.71 8.27
CA GLY A 6 17.52 16.71 8.61
C GLY A 6 17.68 18.03 7.86
N LYS A 7 18.91 18.50 7.63
CA LYS A 7 19.14 19.69 6.77
C LYS A 7 18.75 19.44 5.31
N CYS A 8 19.06 18.27 4.76
CA CYS A 8 18.64 17.90 3.42
C CYS A 8 17.12 17.78 3.29
N GLU A 9 16.44 17.28 4.34
CA GLU A 9 14.97 17.29 4.40
C GLU A 9 14.42 18.71 4.34
N GLU A 10 14.93 19.62 5.18
CA GLU A 10 14.46 21.00 5.20
C GLU A 10 14.62 21.68 3.84
N LEU A 11 15.76 21.47 3.17
CA LEU A 11 15.98 21.96 1.81
C LEU A 11 15.01 21.32 0.79
N CYS A 12 14.62 20.05 0.99
CA CYS A 12 13.65 19.33 0.15
C CYS A 12 12.20 19.53 0.58
N ARG A 13 11.90 20.33 1.61
CA ARG A 13 10.56 20.45 2.20
C ARG A 13 9.54 20.92 1.17
N LEU A 14 9.84 21.99 0.44
CA LEU A 14 8.97 22.53 -0.60
C LEU A 14 8.72 21.53 -1.72
N LEU A 15 9.74 20.76 -2.10
CA LEU A 15 9.59 19.71 -3.12
C LEU A 15 8.70 18.56 -2.62
N THR A 16 8.85 18.18 -1.35
CA THR A 16 8.04 17.12 -0.72
C THR A 16 6.58 17.55 -0.58
N GLU A 17 6.34 18.82 -0.26
CA GLU A 17 5.02 19.43 -0.19
C GLU A 17 4.37 19.53 -1.57
N ALA A 18 5.11 19.98 -2.59
CA ALA A 18 4.64 19.98 -3.97
C ALA A 18 4.29 18.57 -4.47
N LEU A 19 5.12 17.57 -4.16
CA LEU A 19 4.85 16.17 -4.49
C LEU A 19 3.61 15.64 -3.76
N ARG A 20 3.41 16.01 -2.49
CA ARG A 20 2.20 15.67 -1.74
C ARG A 20 0.98 16.25 -2.43
N HIS A 21 0.98 17.55 -2.74
CA HIS A 21 -0.16 18.22 -3.39
C HIS A 21 -0.46 17.60 -4.75
N TYR A 22 0.56 17.35 -5.57
CA TYR A 22 0.40 16.67 -6.85
C TYR A 22 -0.21 15.28 -6.68
N THR A 23 0.33 14.46 -5.78
CA THR A 23 -0.20 13.11 -5.51
C THR A 23 -1.65 13.19 -5.04
N MET A 24 -1.97 14.07 -4.10
CA MET A 24 -3.32 14.22 -3.52
C MET A 24 -4.33 14.88 -4.47
N SER A 25 -3.89 15.49 -5.58
CA SER A 25 -4.79 16.06 -6.59
C SER A 25 -5.43 15.02 -7.51
N ALA A 26 -5.01 13.76 -7.40
CA ALA A 26 -5.54 12.67 -8.20
C ALA A 26 -7.03 12.41 -7.92
N ALA A 27 -7.79 11.98 -8.93
CA ALA A 27 -9.17 11.51 -8.70
C ALA A 27 -9.23 10.11 -8.03
N LYS A 28 -8.11 9.38 -8.07
CA LYS A 28 -7.94 8.04 -7.48
C LYS A 28 -6.56 7.92 -6.85
N LEU A 29 -6.52 7.40 -5.63
CA LEU A 29 -5.28 7.09 -4.91
C LEU A 29 -5.25 5.62 -4.50
N HIS A 30 -4.09 4.99 -4.66
CA HIS A 30 -3.81 3.76 -3.90
C HIS A 30 -3.20 4.12 -2.56
N ALA A 31 -3.62 3.46 -1.49
CA ALA A 31 -3.04 3.61 -0.16
C ALA A 31 -2.71 2.27 0.46
N HIS A 32 -1.57 2.21 1.16
CA HIS A 32 -1.20 1.08 2.02
C HIS A 32 -0.23 1.57 3.10
N ASP A 33 0.10 0.71 4.05
CA ASP A 33 1.06 1.01 5.09
C ASP A 33 1.87 -0.21 5.53
N THR A 34 3.15 0.01 5.85
CA THR A 34 4.06 -1.05 6.31
C THR A 34 4.61 -0.71 7.69
N PRO A 35 4.80 -1.69 8.59
CA PRO A 35 5.47 -1.44 9.86
C PRO A 35 6.94 -1.10 9.61
N ILE A 36 7.49 -0.13 10.36
CA ILE A 36 8.91 0.16 10.38
C ILE A 36 9.44 0.15 11.81
N PRO A 37 10.60 -0.45 12.08
CA PRO A 37 11.18 -0.43 13.41
C PRO A 37 11.88 0.92 13.64
N VAL A 38 11.57 1.55 14.77
CA VAL A 38 12.05 2.88 15.16
C VAL A 38 12.70 2.78 16.53
N LEU A 39 13.89 3.34 16.71
CA LEU A 39 14.53 3.37 18.02
C LEU A 39 13.69 4.20 19.01
N ALA A 40 13.59 3.71 20.25
CA ALA A 40 13.09 4.47 21.38
C ALA A 40 14.29 4.87 22.26
N PRO A 41 14.82 6.11 22.11
CA PRO A 41 15.97 6.57 22.87
C PRO A 41 15.73 6.41 24.38
N GLY A 42 16.75 5.94 25.10
CA GLY A 42 16.69 5.71 26.55
C GLY A 42 16.35 4.27 26.98
N ASN A 43 15.68 3.48 26.13
CA ASN A 43 15.16 2.17 26.54
C ASN A 43 15.85 0.96 25.91
N LYS A 44 16.89 1.15 25.07
CA LYS A 44 17.55 0.10 24.25
C LYS A 44 16.57 -0.80 23.47
N LYS A 45 15.36 -0.30 23.19
CA LYS A 45 14.27 -1.01 22.53
C LYS A 45 13.86 -0.30 21.24
N THR A 46 13.25 -1.07 20.34
CA THR A 46 12.59 -0.56 19.14
C THR A 46 11.08 -0.52 19.37
N LYS A 47 10.43 0.52 18.85
CA LYS A 47 8.97 0.58 18.70
C LYS A 47 8.59 0.44 17.23
N THR A 48 7.33 0.10 16.97
CA THR A 48 6.81 -0.07 15.61
C THR A 48 6.11 1.21 15.16
N GLY A 49 6.78 1.98 14.31
CA GLY A 49 6.16 3.05 13.54
C GLY A 49 5.47 2.52 12.28
N ARG A 50 4.83 3.41 11.54
CA ARG A 50 4.20 3.10 10.24
C ARG A 50 4.74 4.02 9.16
N LEU A 51 5.01 3.43 8.00
CA LEU A 51 5.22 4.16 6.77
C LEU A 51 4.01 3.95 5.87
N TRP A 52 3.26 5.01 5.67
CA TRP A 52 2.13 5.10 4.76
C TRP A 52 2.65 5.40 3.37
N VAL A 53 2.01 4.83 2.36
CA VAL A 53 2.25 5.13 0.95
C VAL A 53 0.94 5.57 0.31
N TYR A 54 1.02 6.59 -0.53
CA TYR A 54 -0.05 7.07 -1.38
C TYR A 54 0.47 7.12 -2.81
N VAL A 55 -0.20 6.44 -3.74
CA VAL A 55 0.22 6.35 -5.14
C VAL A 55 -0.84 6.93 -6.04
N HIS A 56 -0.45 7.94 -6.82
CA HIS A 56 -1.19 8.41 -7.97
C HIS A 56 -0.59 7.73 -9.21
N ASP A 57 -1.29 6.74 -9.77
CA ASP A 57 -0.87 6.06 -11.01
C ASP A 57 -2.09 5.48 -11.73
N ASP A 58 -2.45 6.12 -12.85
CA ASP A 58 -3.55 5.73 -13.73
C ASP A 58 -3.06 5.24 -15.10
N ARG A 59 -1.76 4.91 -15.23
CA ARG A 59 -1.22 4.43 -16.51
C ARG A 59 -1.84 3.10 -16.94
N ARG A 60 -2.28 2.28 -15.97
CA ARG A 60 -3.01 1.03 -16.24
C ARG A 60 -4.41 1.24 -16.84
N SER A 61 -4.99 2.44 -16.69
CA SER A 61 -6.22 2.89 -17.35
C SER A 61 -5.93 3.83 -18.54
N GLY A 62 -4.73 3.76 -19.13
CA GLY A 62 -4.39 4.51 -20.34
C GLY A 62 -4.05 5.99 -20.11
N SER A 63 -3.90 6.43 -18.86
CA SER A 63 -3.50 7.81 -18.57
C SER A 63 -2.04 8.08 -18.96
N SER A 64 -1.80 9.25 -19.57
CA SER A 64 -0.46 9.78 -19.83
C SER A 64 0.06 10.68 -18.69
N VAL A 65 -0.76 10.93 -17.67
CA VAL A 65 -0.38 11.76 -16.51
C VAL A 65 0.76 11.07 -15.74
N PRO A 66 1.83 11.80 -15.39
CA PRO A 66 2.97 11.24 -14.65
C PRO A 66 2.55 10.64 -13.32
N ALA A 67 2.97 9.40 -13.06
CA ALA A 67 2.74 8.75 -11.77
C ALA A 67 3.57 9.39 -10.65
N ALA A 68 3.01 9.44 -9.45
CA ALA A 68 3.66 9.93 -8.25
C ALA A 68 3.41 9.02 -7.05
N VAL A 69 4.39 9.02 -6.13
CA VAL A 69 4.31 8.31 -4.87
C VAL A 69 4.70 9.25 -3.75
N TRP A 70 3.82 9.38 -2.76
CA TRP A 70 4.10 10.13 -1.54
C TRP A 70 4.11 9.18 -0.34
N PHE A 71 5.15 9.29 0.48
CA PHE A 71 5.29 8.51 1.71
C PHE A 71 5.09 9.42 2.92
N ALA A 72 4.42 8.91 3.95
CA ALA A 72 4.26 9.58 5.23
C ALA A 72 4.62 8.66 6.39
N TYR A 73 5.29 9.20 7.40
CA TYR A 73 5.62 8.47 8.63
C TYR A 73 4.62 8.82 9.74
N SER A 74 4.28 7.83 10.56
CA SER A 74 3.65 8.04 11.86
C SER A 74 4.23 7.11 12.94
N PRO A 75 4.20 7.51 14.22
CA PRO A 75 4.75 6.72 15.31
C PRO A 75 3.91 5.47 15.68
N ASP A 76 2.66 5.41 15.23
CA ASP A 76 1.76 4.27 15.42
C ASP A 76 0.79 4.14 14.23
N ARG A 77 -0.09 3.14 14.24
CA ARG A 77 -1.07 2.88 13.17
C ARG A 77 -2.43 3.55 13.41
N LYS A 78 -2.58 4.53 14.30
CA LYS A 78 -3.92 5.07 14.60
C LYS A 78 -4.57 5.72 13.37
N GLY A 79 -5.90 5.63 13.28
CA GLY A 79 -6.69 6.21 12.19
C GLY A 79 -6.48 7.72 12.00
N VAL A 80 -6.17 8.46 13.07
CA VAL A 80 -5.90 9.91 13.02
C VAL A 80 -4.82 10.28 11.97
N HIS A 81 -3.85 9.40 11.71
CA HIS A 81 -2.79 9.68 10.73
C HIS A 81 -3.31 9.68 9.28
N PRO A 82 -3.88 8.58 8.74
CA PRO A 82 -4.44 8.59 7.40
C PRO A 82 -5.59 9.59 7.26
N GLN A 83 -6.38 9.84 8.31
CA GLN A 83 -7.41 10.89 8.35
C GLN A 83 -6.81 12.29 8.10
N THR A 84 -5.75 12.63 8.84
CA THR A 84 -5.04 13.90 8.67
C THR A 84 -4.38 14.00 7.28
N HIS A 85 -3.81 12.91 6.78
CA HIS A 85 -3.19 12.88 5.45
C HIS A 85 -4.21 13.15 4.33
N LEU A 86 -5.42 12.60 4.46
CA LEU A 86 -6.50 12.62 3.47
C LEU A 86 -7.55 13.72 3.70
N ALA A 87 -7.38 14.62 4.68
CA ALA A 87 -8.40 15.59 5.07
C ALA A 87 -8.93 16.48 3.91
N GLY A 88 -8.07 16.76 2.92
CA GLY A 88 -8.41 17.53 1.70
C GLY A 88 -8.56 16.69 0.44
N PHE A 89 -8.51 15.36 0.53
CA PHE A 89 -8.67 14.46 -0.60
C PHE A 89 -10.16 14.15 -0.84
N GLU A 90 -10.57 14.18 -2.11
CA GLU A 90 -11.89 13.77 -2.57
C GLU A 90 -11.74 12.88 -3.81
N GLY A 91 -12.44 11.74 -3.82
CA GLY A 91 -12.35 10.78 -4.92
C GLY A 91 -12.33 9.34 -4.46
N VAL A 92 -11.64 8.47 -5.22
CA VAL A 92 -11.57 7.04 -4.92
C VAL A 92 -10.28 6.71 -4.19
N LEU A 93 -10.39 6.10 -3.00
CA LEU A 93 -9.25 5.54 -2.27
C LEU A 93 -9.25 4.03 -2.42
N GLN A 94 -8.21 3.48 -3.02
CA GLN A 94 -8.02 2.05 -3.18
C GLN A 94 -7.09 1.52 -2.08
N ALA A 95 -7.60 0.64 -1.21
CA ALA A 95 -6.89 0.16 -0.03
C ALA A 95 -7.32 -1.26 0.40
N ASP A 96 -6.66 -1.80 1.42
CA ASP A 96 -6.87 -3.15 2.00
C ASP A 96 -8.08 -3.23 2.96
N GLY A 97 -8.93 -2.21 2.99
CA GLY A 97 -10.10 -2.15 3.86
C GLY A 97 -9.76 -1.91 5.35
N TYR A 98 -8.60 -1.30 5.62
CA TYR A 98 -8.20 -0.91 6.97
C TYR A 98 -9.19 0.10 7.61
N ALA A 99 -9.65 -0.18 8.82
CA ALA A 99 -10.63 0.62 9.54
C ALA A 99 -10.19 2.07 9.83
N GLY A 100 -8.88 2.38 9.79
CA GLY A 100 -8.40 3.75 9.97
C GLY A 100 -8.84 4.71 8.85
N PHE A 101 -9.29 4.20 7.71
CA PHE A 101 -9.87 5.00 6.61
C PHE A 101 -11.36 5.31 6.78
N LYS A 102 -11.99 4.90 7.88
CA LYS A 102 -13.45 4.99 8.09
C LYS A 102 -13.98 6.43 8.05
N GLU A 103 -13.32 7.38 8.71
CA GLU A 103 -13.82 8.77 8.81
C GLU A 103 -13.87 9.51 7.45
N PRO A 104 -12.85 9.42 6.56
CA PRO A 104 -12.94 9.99 5.21
C PRO A 104 -14.08 9.37 4.39
N ILE A 105 -14.38 8.09 4.60
CA ILE A 105 -15.48 7.39 3.91
C ILE A 105 -16.84 7.88 4.44
N GLU A 106 -17.01 7.96 5.76
CA GLU A 106 -18.27 8.43 6.39
C GLU A 106 -18.55 9.90 6.08
N SER A 107 -17.51 10.71 5.83
CA SER A 107 -17.68 12.10 5.39
C SER A 107 -18.26 12.25 3.97
N GLY A 108 -18.33 11.17 3.19
CA GLY A 108 -18.78 11.16 1.80
C GLY A 108 -17.76 11.67 0.77
N LYS A 109 -16.63 12.24 1.22
CA LYS A 109 -15.55 12.71 0.33
C LYS A 109 -14.82 11.58 -0.39
N VAL A 110 -14.75 10.40 0.24
CA VAL A 110 -13.96 9.28 -0.25
C VAL A 110 -14.83 8.06 -0.50
N ARG A 111 -14.74 7.51 -1.71
CA ARG A 111 -15.27 6.19 -2.04
C ARG A 111 -14.16 5.17 -1.89
N LEU A 112 -14.37 4.14 -1.06
CA LEU A 112 -13.38 3.09 -0.85
C LEU A 112 -13.49 2.02 -1.94
N ALA A 113 -12.40 1.82 -2.69
CA ALA A 113 -12.19 0.64 -3.53
C ALA A 113 -11.40 -0.42 -2.73
N CYS A 114 -11.99 -1.59 -2.56
CA CYS A 114 -11.36 -2.72 -1.88
C CYS A 114 -10.60 -3.59 -2.89
N CYS A 115 -9.62 -4.34 -2.40
CA CYS A 115 -8.74 -5.17 -3.23
C CYS A 115 -9.16 -6.65 -3.18
N TRP A 116 -9.35 -7.27 -4.35
CA TRP A 116 -9.64 -8.71 -4.43
C TRP A 116 -8.47 -9.59 -4.00
N ASP A 117 -7.21 -9.12 -4.05
CA ASP A 117 -6.08 -9.89 -3.52
C ASP A 117 -6.24 -10.17 -2.02
N HIS A 118 -6.79 -9.19 -1.27
CA HIS A 118 -7.05 -9.35 0.15
C HIS A 118 -8.22 -10.31 0.38
N ALA A 119 -9.33 -10.14 -0.34
CA ALA A 119 -10.48 -11.06 -0.26
C ALA A 119 -10.07 -12.51 -0.59
N ARG A 120 -9.31 -12.69 -1.67
CA ARG A 120 -8.74 -13.98 -2.08
C ARG A 120 -7.87 -14.60 -1.00
N ARG A 121 -7.05 -13.79 -0.30
CA ARG A 121 -6.17 -14.27 0.77
C ARG A 121 -6.95 -14.90 1.92
N TYR A 122 -8.11 -14.34 2.30
CA TYR A 122 -8.94 -14.95 3.33
C TYR A 122 -9.44 -16.35 2.93
N VAL A 123 -9.90 -16.51 1.69
CA VAL A 123 -10.32 -17.83 1.16
C VAL A 123 -9.12 -18.78 1.08
N PHE A 124 -7.97 -18.28 0.62
CA PHE A 124 -6.75 -19.06 0.48
C PHE A 124 -6.24 -19.59 1.82
N ASN A 125 -6.21 -18.78 2.87
CA ASN A 125 -5.76 -19.22 4.20
C ASN A 125 -6.63 -20.37 4.74
N VAL A 126 -7.94 -20.32 4.47
CA VAL A 126 -8.85 -21.43 4.81
C VAL A 126 -8.56 -22.65 3.95
N HIS A 127 -8.33 -22.48 2.64
CA HIS A 127 -7.96 -23.58 1.75
C HIS A 127 -6.65 -24.26 2.14
N GLU A 128 -5.64 -23.50 2.56
CA GLU A 128 -4.34 -24.00 2.98
C GLU A 128 -4.45 -24.90 4.22
N THR A 129 -5.35 -24.55 5.14
CA THR A 129 -5.55 -25.28 6.41
C THR A 129 -6.59 -26.39 6.30
N ALA A 130 -7.62 -26.21 5.47
CA ALA A 130 -8.75 -27.12 5.30
C ALA A 130 -9.25 -27.06 3.84
N PRO A 131 -8.54 -27.69 2.89
CA PRO A 131 -8.90 -27.64 1.48
C PRO A 131 -10.25 -28.32 1.24
N SER A 132 -11.06 -27.69 0.40
CA SER A 132 -12.36 -28.21 -0.03
C SER A 132 -12.68 -27.76 -1.45
N GLU A 133 -13.54 -28.51 -2.15
CA GLU A 133 -14.02 -28.12 -3.48
C GLU A 133 -14.67 -26.73 -3.48
N THR A 134 -15.38 -26.35 -2.41
CA THR A 134 -15.95 -24.99 -2.28
C THR A 134 -14.86 -23.92 -2.25
N THR A 135 -13.84 -24.07 -1.41
CA THR A 135 -12.75 -23.08 -1.34
C THR A 135 -11.95 -22.99 -2.63
N LYS A 136 -11.72 -24.13 -3.31
CA LYS A 136 -11.08 -24.17 -4.63
C LYS A 136 -11.92 -23.44 -5.68
N GLN A 137 -13.21 -23.78 -5.77
CA GLN A 137 -14.15 -23.13 -6.68
C GLN A 137 -14.18 -21.62 -6.49
N TRP A 138 -14.20 -21.12 -5.26
CA TRP A 138 -14.16 -19.67 -5.01
C TRP A 138 -12.83 -19.04 -5.37
N LEU A 139 -11.70 -19.73 -5.15
CA LEU A 139 -10.39 -19.24 -5.60
C LEU A 139 -10.33 -19.13 -7.13
N ASP A 140 -10.92 -20.08 -7.85
CA ASP A 140 -11.02 -20.08 -9.31
C ASP A 140 -11.95 -18.93 -9.78
N MET A 141 -13.14 -18.81 -9.21
CA MET A 141 -14.09 -17.71 -9.51
C MET A 141 -13.50 -16.32 -9.24
N ILE A 142 -12.70 -16.15 -8.18
CA ILE A 142 -11.99 -14.90 -7.91
C ILE A 142 -10.85 -14.68 -8.93
N GLY A 143 -10.27 -15.76 -9.47
CA GLY A 143 -9.23 -15.73 -10.49
C GLY A 143 -9.75 -15.27 -11.86
N ASP A 144 -10.93 -15.71 -12.28
CA ASP A 144 -11.46 -15.44 -13.63
C ASP A 144 -11.47 -13.95 -14.02
N PRO A 145 -11.90 -13.01 -13.14
CA PRO A 145 -11.81 -11.58 -13.45
C PRO A 145 -10.39 -11.07 -13.74
N TYR A 146 -9.33 -11.68 -13.21
CA TYR A 146 -7.96 -11.25 -13.46
C TYR A 146 -7.52 -11.50 -14.90
N GLU A 147 -8.06 -12.53 -15.57
CA GLU A 147 -7.79 -12.76 -16.99
C GLU A 147 -8.39 -11.64 -17.85
N ILE A 148 -9.59 -11.19 -17.50
CA ILE A 148 -10.26 -10.05 -18.14
C ILE A 148 -9.42 -8.78 -17.92
N GLU A 149 -8.99 -8.53 -16.69
CA GLU A 149 -8.16 -7.37 -16.34
C GLU A 149 -6.80 -7.35 -17.06
N ALA A 150 -6.22 -8.52 -17.31
CA ALA A 150 -5.00 -8.64 -18.10
C ALA A 150 -5.23 -8.20 -19.56
N ALA A 151 -6.36 -8.59 -20.16
CA ALA A 151 -6.71 -8.28 -21.55
C ALA A 151 -7.04 -6.79 -21.79
N ILE A 152 -7.62 -6.10 -20.79
CA ILE A 152 -8.03 -4.70 -20.91
C ILE A 152 -7.02 -3.70 -20.30
N ARG A 153 -5.86 -4.17 -19.85
CA ARG A 153 -4.84 -3.31 -19.25
C ARG A 153 -4.32 -2.29 -20.27
N GLY A 154 -4.24 -1.02 -19.86
CA GLY A 154 -3.80 0.09 -20.70
C GLY A 154 -4.90 0.67 -21.59
N LYS A 155 -6.10 0.06 -21.62
CA LYS A 155 -7.27 0.63 -22.29
C LYS A 155 -7.84 1.81 -21.50
N PRO A 156 -8.53 2.75 -22.16
CA PRO A 156 -9.14 3.89 -21.48
C PRO A 156 -10.26 3.45 -20.52
N PRO A 157 -10.60 4.28 -19.51
CA PRO A 157 -11.53 3.88 -18.45
C PRO A 157 -12.92 3.45 -18.93
N ASP A 158 -13.45 4.08 -19.97
CA ASP A 158 -14.74 3.76 -20.58
C ASP A 158 -14.76 2.37 -21.21
N GLU A 159 -13.73 1.99 -21.97
CA GLU A 159 -13.59 0.64 -22.54
C GLU A 159 -13.44 -0.40 -21.43
N ARG A 160 -12.61 -0.12 -20.42
CA ARG A 160 -12.44 -1.02 -19.26
C ARG A 160 -13.78 -1.25 -18.55
N ARG A 161 -14.52 -0.18 -18.26
CA ARG A 161 -15.84 -0.24 -17.62
C ARG A 161 -16.82 -1.07 -18.45
N ARG A 162 -16.91 -0.83 -19.76
CA ARG A 162 -17.80 -1.59 -20.65
C ARG A 162 -17.52 -3.09 -20.59
N VAL A 163 -16.26 -3.49 -20.77
CA VAL A 163 -15.87 -4.92 -20.74
C VAL A 163 -16.13 -5.55 -19.37
N ARG A 164 -15.90 -4.82 -18.27
CA ARG A 164 -16.17 -5.30 -16.92
C ARG A 164 -17.66 -5.53 -16.67
N GLN A 165 -18.52 -4.62 -17.14
CA GLN A 165 -19.97 -4.79 -17.03
C GLN A 165 -20.46 -6.01 -17.83
N GLU A 166 -19.91 -6.23 -19.03
CA GLU A 166 -20.27 -7.37 -19.90
C GLU A 166 -19.73 -8.72 -19.37
N ARG A 167 -18.54 -8.74 -18.76
CA ARG A 167 -17.81 -9.98 -18.46
C ARG A 167 -17.49 -10.21 -16.98
N SER A 168 -16.95 -9.22 -16.28
CA SER A 168 -16.53 -9.38 -14.87
C SER A 168 -17.73 -9.38 -13.91
N ASN A 169 -18.69 -8.48 -14.13
CA ASN A 169 -19.83 -8.30 -13.23
C ASN A 169 -20.72 -9.56 -13.13
N PRO A 170 -21.04 -10.28 -14.23
CA PRO A 170 -21.75 -11.56 -14.13
C PRO A 170 -21.01 -12.63 -13.31
N LEU A 171 -19.69 -12.73 -13.46
CA LEU A 171 -18.86 -13.68 -12.69
C LEU A 171 -18.90 -13.37 -11.19
N LEU A 172 -18.79 -12.09 -10.84
CA LEU A 172 -18.92 -11.65 -9.45
C LEU A 172 -20.32 -11.90 -8.89
N GLY A 173 -21.37 -11.75 -9.69
CA GLY A 173 -22.74 -12.09 -9.30
C GLY A 173 -22.89 -13.58 -8.94
N VAL A 174 -22.27 -14.47 -9.71
CA VAL A 174 -22.26 -15.92 -9.39
C VAL A 174 -21.52 -16.19 -8.07
N LEU A 175 -20.38 -15.52 -7.85
CA LEU A 175 -19.62 -15.63 -6.60
C LEU A 175 -20.42 -15.12 -5.39
N ASP A 176 -21.12 -13.99 -5.52
CA ASP A 176 -21.99 -13.42 -4.47
C ASP A 176 -23.09 -14.41 -4.07
N MET A 177 -23.81 -14.95 -5.06
CA MET A 177 -24.87 -15.93 -4.82
C MET A 177 -24.30 -17.18 -4.13
N SER A 178 -23.22 -17.75 -4.68
CA SER A 178 -22.58 -18.95 -4.13
C SER A 178 -22.12 -18.78 -2.68
N THR A 179 -21.52 -17.63 -2.36
CA THR A 179 -21.04 -17.34 -1.00
C THR A 179 -22.18 -17.12 -0.01
N LYS A 180 -23.26 -16.41 -0.40
CA LYS A 180 -24.47 -16.22 0.42
C LYS A 180 -25.22 -17.53 0.69
N GLU A 181 -25.41 -18.36 -0.33
CA GLU A 181 -26.03 -19.67 -0.18
C GLU A 181 -25.26 -20.58 0.76
N LYS A 182 -23.93 -20.58 0.65
CA LYS A 182 -23.08 -21.36 1.56
C LYS A 182 -23.16 -20.81 2.98
N LEU A 183 -23.08 -19.49 3.16
CA LEU A 183 -23.16 -18.84 4.47
C LEU A 183 -24.43 -19.22 5.24
N ALA A 184 -25.57 -19.28 4.55
CA ALA A 184 -26.86 -19.65 5.16
C ALA A 184 -26.91 -21.07 5.75
N ARG A 185 -26.01 -21.97 5.31
CA ARG A 185 -25.95 -23.37 5.74
C ARG A 185 -24.80 -23.67 6.68
N LEU A 186 -23.92 -22.70 6.92
CA LEU A 186 -22.71 -22.88 7.71
C LEU A 186 -22.96 -22.57 9.19
N TRP A 187 -22.23 -23.31 10.04
CA TRP A 187 -22.14 -22.94 11.44
C TRP A 187 -21.38 -21.60 11.58
N PRO A 188 -21.86 -20.61 12.38
CA PRO A 188 -21.32 -19.24 12.38
C PRO A 188 -19.84 -19.09 12.69
N LYS A 189 -19.25 -20.05 13.41
CA LYS A 189 -17.84 -20.05 13.82
C LYS A 189 -16.95 -20.93 12.92
N ALA A 190 -17.47 -21.41 11.79
CA ALA A 190 -16.64 -22.13 10.83
C ALA A 190 -15.58 -21.18 10.22
N PRO A 191 -14.31 -21.62 10.03
CA PRO A 191 -13.24 -20.76 9.53
C PRO A 191 -13.56 -20.02 8.22
N VAL A 192 -14.33 -20.67 7.34
CA VAL A 192 -14.75 -20.09 6.06
C VAL A 192 -15.75 -18.93 6.20
N VAL A 193 -16.48 -18.83 7.32
CA VAL A 193 -17.47 -17.75 7.55
C VAL A 193 -16.77 -16.39 7.64
N GLU A 194 -15.58 -16.33 8.26
CA GLU A 194 -14.81 -15.09 8.31
C GLU A 194 -14.40 -14.62 6.91
N ALA A 195 -13.98 -15.54 6.02
CA ALA A 195 -13.61 -15.21 4.66
C ALA A 195 -14.79 -14.71 3.81
N ILE A 196 -15.97 -15.34 3.98
CA ILE A 196 -17.21 -14.89 3.31
C ILE A 196 -17.60 -13.50 3.82
N ASN A 197 -17.65 -13.32 5.14
CA ASN A 197 -18.03 -12.05 5.76
C ASN A 197 -17.06 -10.92 5.43
N TYR A 198 -15.76 -11.20 5.27
CA TYR A 198 -14.80 -10.19 4.81
C TYR A 198 -15.24 -9.59 3.48
N SER A 199 -15.62 -10.44 2.53
CA SER A 199 -16.00 -10.07 1.17
C SER A 199 -17.38 -9.43 1.12
N LEU A 200 -18.40 -10.04 1.74
CA LEU A 200 -19.77 -9.53 1.74
C LEU A 200 -19.90 -8.17 2.41
N ASN A 201 -19.20 -7.94 3.53
CA ASN A 201 -19.21 -6.64 4.21
C ASN A 201 -18.51 -5.52 3.41
N ARG A 202 -17.81 -5.87 2.33
CA ARG A 202 -17.05 -4.95 1.47
C ARG A 202 -17.46 -5.06 0.02
N TRP A 203 -18.62 -5.67 -0.27
CA TRP A 203 -19.02 -6.02 -1.62
C TRP A 203 -19.03 -4.80 -2.55
N ASP A 204 -19.66 -3.70 -2.14
CA ASP A 204 -19.71 -2.45 -2.90
C ASP A 204 -18.32 -1.89 -3.23
N GLY A 205 -17.37 -1.99 -2.28
CA GLY A 205 -15.99 -1.56 -2.50
C GLY A 205 -15.22 -2.54 -3.39
N LEU A 206 -15.51 -3.84 -3.31
CA LEU A 206 -14.90 -4.89 -4.14
C LEU A 206 -15.44 -4.87 -5.57
N THR A 207 -16.68 -4.43 -5.81
CA THR A 207 -17.27 -4.33 -7.15
C THR A 207 -17.12 -2.95 -7.78
N LEU A 208 -16.66 -1.93 -7.03
CA LEU A 208 -16.45 -0.57 -7.53
C LEU A 208 -15.57 -0.51 -8.80
N PHE A 209 -14.61 -1.43 -8.97
CA PHE A 209 -13.82 -1.48 -10.20
C PHE A 209 -14.64 -1.82 -11.45
N CYS A 210 -15.76 -2.54 -11.32
CA CYS A 210 -16.67 -2.79 -12.43
C CYS A 210 -17.36 -1.50 -12.91
N ASP A 211 -17.63 -0.57 -11.98
CA ASP A 211 -18.34 0.67 -12.27
C ASP A 211 -17.42 1.84 -12.64
N ASP A 212 -16.19 1.85 -12.15
CA ASP A 212 -15.18 2.87 -12.42
C ASP A 212 -13.95 2.27 -13.12
N GLY A 213 -13.77 2.60 -14.40
CA GLY A 213 -12.67 2.12 -15.24
C GLY A 213 -11.27 2.53 -14.79
N ARG A 214 -11.13 3.49 -13.89
CA ARG A 214 -9.85 3.94 -13.33
C ARG A 214 -9.38 3.05 -12.19
N VAL A 215 -10.32 2.38 -11.53
CA VAL A 215 -10.07 1.54 -10.36
C VAL A 215 -9.51 0.19 -10.81
N GLU A 216 -8.52 -0.30 -10.08
CA GLU A 216 -7.89 -1.58 -10.34
C GLU A 216 -8.57 -2.67 -9.50
N ILE A 217 -8.58 -3.92 -9.97
CA ILE A 217 -9.01 -5.07 -9.17
C ILE A 217 -8.12 -5.29 -7.93
N SER A 218 -6.88 -4.81 -7.99
CA SER A 218 -5.79 -5.08 -7.06
C SER A 218 -5.08 -3.80 -6.61
N ASN A 219 -4.66 -3.76 -5.34
CA ASN A 219 -3.88 -2.67 -4.75
C ASN A 219 -2.35 -2.83 -4.91
N VAL A 220 -1.91 -3.68 -5.85
CA VAL A 220 -0.48 -4.03 -6.06
C VAL A 220 0.42 -2.82 -6.32
N LEU A 221 -0.12 -1.70 -6.81
CA LEU A 221 0.68 -0.48 -7.04
C LEU A 221 1.21 0.12 -5.74
N ALA A 222 0.40 0.17 -4.68
CA ALA A 222 0.86 0.60 -3.36
C ALA A 222 1.85 -0.39 -2.75
N GLU A 223 1.60 -1.69 -2.88
CA GLU A 223 2.51 -2.74 -2.41
C GLU A 223 3.88 -2.65 -3.10
N ASN A 224 3.89 -2.51 -4.43
CA ASN A 224 5.11 -2.36 -5.21
C ASN A 224 5.89 -1.10 -4.84
N ALA A 225 5.21 0.01 -4.56
CA ALA A 225 5.86 1.23 -4.08
C ALA A 225 6.58 1.01 -2.73
N LEU A 226 6.00 0.19 -1.85
CA LEU A 226 6.62 -0.19 -0.57
C LEU A 226 7.77 -1.20 -0.72
N ARG A 227 7.84 -1.97 -1.80
CA ARG A 227 8.98 -2.88 -2.06
C ARG A 227 10.30 -2.12 -2.17
N CYS A 228 10.30 -0.90 -2.71
CA CYS A 228 11.48 -0.04 -2.74
C CYS A 228 12.03 0.26 -1.33
N VAL A 229 11.13 0.39 -0.35
CA VAL A 229 11.49 0.57 1.07
C VAL A 229 11.98 -0.73 1.69
N ALA A 230 11.34 -1.85 1.37
CA ALA A 230 11.74 -3.18 1.86
C ALA A 230 13.15 -3.57 1.39
N LEU A 231 13.52 -3.25 0.14
CA LEU A 231 14.89 -3.42 -0.36
C LEU A 231 15.89 -2.54 0.41
N GLY A 232 15.48 -1.32 0.79
CA GLY A 232 16.24 -0.44 1.67
C GLY A 232 16.52 -1.01 3.06
N ARG A 233 15.66 -1.90 3.60
CA ARG A 233 15.86 -2.54 4.92
C ARG A 233 17.09 -3.44 4.99
N ARG A 234 17.66 -3.87 3.85
CA ARG A 234 18.98 -4.52 3.82
C ARG A 234 20.13 -3.54 4.08
N ASN A 235 19.90 -2.24 3.86
CA ASN A 235 20.88 -1.17 4.00
C ASN A 235 20.69 -0.33 5.28
N PHE A 236 19.52 -0.43 5.96
CA PHE A 236 19.26 0.23 7.23
C PHE A 236 18.31 -0.59 8.11
N MET A 237 18.70 -0.81 9.38
CA MET A 237 17.98 -1.71 10.29
C MET A 237 16.89 -0.99 11.10
N PHE A 238 17.04 0.32 11.37
CA PHE A 238 16.13 1.11 12.22
C PHE A 238 16.07 2.59 11.79
N ALA A 239 14.94 3.26 12.01
CA ALA A 239 14.90 4.73 12.05
C ALA A 239 15.40 5.22 13.42
N GLY A 240 16.27 6.24 13.44
CA GLY A 240 17.02 6.66 14.63
C GLY A 240 16.20 7.27 15.78
N SER A 241 15.01 7.81 15.49
CA SER A 241 14.04 8.38 16.43
C SER A 241 12.75 8.71 15.66
N ASP A 242 11.67 9.13 16.33
CA ASP A 242 10.49 9.68 15.63
C ASP A 242 10.85 10.89 14.76
N SER A 243 11.69 11.78 15.30
CA SER A 243 12.26 12.92 14.56
C SER A 243 13.23 12.51 13.45
N GLY A 244 13.67 11.25 13.41
CA GLY A 244 14.45 10.66 12.31
C GLY A 244 13.58 9.87 11.31
N GLY A 245 12.36 9.51 11.69
CA GLY A 245 11.35 8.92 10.79
C GLY A 245 10.66 9.97 9.90
N VAL A 246 10.54 11.21 10.38
CA VAL A 246 10.02 12.36 9.60
C VAL A 246 10.96 12.75 8.42
N PRO A 247 12.30 12.88 8.61
CA PRO A 247 13.29 13.14 7.55
C PRO A 247 13.55 12.04 6.53
N ALA A 248 13.02 10.83 6.72
CA ALA A 248 13.26 9.71 5.80
C ALA A 248 12.39 9.73 4.53
N ARG A 249 11.67 10.82 4.26
CA ARG A 249 10.87 11.03 3.04
C ARG A 249 11.79 11.25 1.83
N ARG A 250 12.27 10.19 1.19
CA ARG A 250 12.95 10.31 -0.12
C ARG A 250 11.98 10.16 -1.28
N LEU A 251 12.17 10.99 -2.31
CA LEU A 251 11.58 10.82 -3.64
C LEU A 251 11.98 9.47 -4.22
N PHE A 252 10.98 8.64 -4.54
CA PHE A 252 11.17 7.47 -5.39
C PHE A 252 10.60 7.79 -6.77
N ARG A 253 11.49 8.03 -7.74
CA ARG A 253 11.12 8.08 -9.15
C ARG A 253 11.13 6.64 -9.68
N GLN A 254 9.98 6.10 -10.07
CA GLN A 254 9.99 4.92 -10.94
C GLN A 254 10.65 5.32 -12.26
N ARG A 255 11.84 4.80 -12.55
CA ARG A 255 12.38 4.88 -13.91
C ARG A 255 11.48 4.04 -14.84
N PRO A 256 11.17 4.51 -16.06
CA PRO A 256 10.66 3.61 -17.10
C PRO A 256 11.73 2.55 -17.38
N TRP A 257 11.33 1.29 -17.44
CA TRP A 257 12.21 0.19 -17.84
C TRP A 257 12.40 0.23 -19.38
N PRO A 258 13.63 0.27 -19.91
CA PRO A 258 13.88 0.03 -21.33
C PRO A 258 14.03 -1.48 -21.55
N GLY A 259 13.05 -2.10 -22.22
CA GLY A 259 13.15 -3.48 -22.69
C GLY A 259 12.04 -4.40 -22.17
N MET A 260 10.83 -4.23 -22.71
CA MET A 260 9.84 -5.31 -22.73
C MET A 260 9.49 -5.55 -24.20
N GLN A 261 10.38 -6.26 -24.90
CA GLN A 261 10.04 -6.87 -26.18
C GLN A 261 9.01 -7.97 -25.93
N GLN A 262 8.00 -7.98 -26.78
CA GLN A 262 6.94 -8.96 -26.84
C GLN A 262 7.53 -10.36 -27.01
N HIS A 263 7.26 -11.26 -26.08
CA HIS A 263 7.27 -12.69 -26.37
C HIS A 263 5.98 -13.30 -25.85
N ALA A 264 5.12 -13.65 -26.80
CA ALA A 264 4.00 -14.54 -26.59
C ALA A 264 4.54 -15.94 -26.20
N ALA A 265 4.09 -16.46 -25.08
CA ALA A 265 4.18 -17.89 -24.76
C ALA A 265 2.97 -18.28 -23.90
N GLY A 266 2.26 -19.31 -24.35
CA GLY A 266 0.98 -19.79 -23.82
C GLY A 266 1.04 -20.57 -22.49
N PRO A 267 -0.09 -21.18 -22.08
CA PRO A 267 -0.40 -21.45 -20.68
C PRO A 267 0.04 -22.85 -20.24
N ARG A 268 0.98 -22.90 -19.27
CA ARG A 268 1.13 -23.92 -18.20
C ARG A 268 2.53 -23.81 -17.59
N ALA A 269 2.64 -23.16 -16.43
CA ALA A 269 3.68 -23.40 -15.42
C ALA A 269 3.38 -22.55 -14.17
N TRP A 270 2.65 -23.13 -13.21
CA TRP A 270 2.58 -22.61 -11.85
C TRP A 270 3.12 -23.70 -10.91
N SER A 271 4.44 -23.68 -10.67
CA SER A 271 5.05 -24.26 -9.48
C SER A 271 6.55 -23.93 -9.42
N THR A 272 6.97 -23.51 -8.22
CA THR A 272 8.35 -23.50 -7.69
C THR A 272 9.44 -22.76 -8.47
N GLY A 273 9.97 -21.68 -7.88
CA GLY A 273 11.27 -21.15 -8.32
C GLY A 273 11.50 -19.70 -7.93
N SER A 274 12.30 -19.51 -6.89
CA SER A 274 13.03 -18.27 -6.60
C SER A 274 13.67 -17.71 -7.86
N SER A 275 13.32 -16.49 -8.25
CA SER A 275 14.14 -15.68 -9.14
C SER A 275 14.52 -14.41 -8.41
N GLU A 276 15.82 -14.21 -8.23
CA GLU A 276 16.41 -13.01 -7.69
C GLU A 276 16.17 -11.84 -8.66
N TRP A 277 15.57 -10.76 -8.16
CA TRP A 277 15.35 -9.54 -8.93
C TRP A 277 16.20 -8.41 -8.33
N ASN A 278 17.35 -8.16 -8.94
CA ASN A 278 18.28 -7.10 -8.54
C ASN A 278 17.80 -5.74 -9.08
N CYS A 279 17.45 -4.83 -8.16
CA CYS A 279 17.25 -3.41 -8.45
C CYS A 279 18.32 -2.62 -7.69
N SER A 280 19.24 -1.98 -8.42
CA SER A 280 20.30 -1.14 -7.84
C SER A 280 19.69 0.08 -7.14
N CYS A 281 19.87 0.17 -5.82
CA CYS A 281 19.31 1.22 -4.98
C CYS A 281 20.38 1.77 -4.02
N SER A 282 21.06 2.85 -4.42
CA SER A 282 21.98 3.59 -3.54
C SER A 282 21.27 4.78 -2.91
N ALA A 283 20.74 4.59 -1.69
CA ALA A 283 20.45 5.68 -0.76
C ALA A 283 20.52 5.15 0.68
N CYS A 284 21.65 5.41 1.35
CA CYS A 284 21.92 5.02 2.73
C CYS A 284 20.98 5.74 3.72
N LEU A 285 20.41 4.97 4.65
CA LEU A 285 19.78 5.47 5.88
C LEU A 285 20.69 5.02 7.03
N VAL A 286 21.59 5.89 7.50
CA VAL A 286 22.41 5.61 8.69
C VAL A 286 22.29 6.79 9.65
N ALA A 287 21.76 6.54 10.83
CA ALA A 287 21.80 7.47 11.95
C ALA A 287 22.44 6.78 13.17
N SER A 288 23.69 7.11 13.44
CA SER A 288 24.35 6.94 14.73
C SER A 288 24.85 8.30 15.23
N GLY A 289 24.88 8.45 16.56
CA GLY A 289 25.52 9.55 17.27
C GLY A 289 24.71 10.06 18.47
N THR A 290 25.01 9.50 19.64
CA THR A 290 24.69 10.05 20.97
C THR A 290 25.46 11.36 21.20
N ASP A 291 24.78 12.46 21.51
CA ASP A 291 25.44 13.67 22.01
C ASP A 291 25.78 13.49 23.51
N ARG A 292 27.08 13.51 23.81
CA ARG A 292 27.61 13.84 25.14
C ARG A 292 27.65 15.36 25.23
N GLU A 293 26.81 15.96 26.06
CA GLU A 293 26.98 17.35 26.47
C GLU A 293 28.23 17.49 27.33
N ARG A 294 29.23 18.22 26.82
CA ARG A 294 30.34 18.76 27.60
C ARG A 294 29.92 20.15 28.09
N SER A 295 29.63 20.23 29.38
CA SER A 295 29.52 21.46 30.15
C SER A 295 30.77 22.32 29.96
N THR A 296 30.59 23.55 29.47
CA THR A 296 31.53 24.66 29.65
C THR A 296 30.87 25.68 30.57
N ARG A 297 31.31 25.73 31.83
CA ARG A 297 31.23 26.96 32.63
C ARG A 297 32.63 27.36 33.06
N SER A 298 32.94 28.58 32.65
CA SER A 298 34.06 29.41 33.04
C SER A 298 34.02 29.78 34.52
N SER A 299 35.16 29.66 35.21
CA SER A 299 35.52 30.55 36.31
C SER A 299 37.04 30.61 36.39
N GLY A 300 37.56 31.81 36.10
CA GLY A 300 38.96 32.15 36.16
C GLY A 300 39.49 32.23 37.60
N VAL A 301 40.82 32.26 37.67
CA VAL A 301 41.70 32.12 38.82
C VAL A 301 42.07 33.48 39.42
N SER A 302 42.14 33.55 40.76
CA SER A 302 43.08 34.35 41.59
C SER A 302 42.70 34.12 43.06
N GLY A 303 43.54 33.84 44.06
CA GLY A 303 44.99 33.83 44.21
C GLY A 303 45.31 34.21 45.67
N VAL A 304 46.09 33.36 46.35
CA VAL A 304 47.07 33.64 47.44
C VAL A 304 46.63 34.32 48.76
N SER A 305 47.11 33.70 49.85
CA SER A 305 47.22 34.12 51.26
C SER A 305 45.95 34.23 52.11
#